data_AF-A0AAX2ZK99-F1
#
_entry.id   AF-A0AAX2ZK99-F1
#
_cell.length_a   1.000
_cell.length_b   1.000
_cell.length_c   1.000
_cell.angle_alpha   90.00
_cell.angle_beta   90.00
_cell.angle_gamma   90.00
#
_symmetry.space_group_name_H-M   'P 1'
#
loop_
_entity.id
_entity.type
_entity.pdbx_description
1 polymer ?
#
loop_
_entity_poly.entity_id
_entity_poly.type
_entity_poly.pdbx_seq_one_letter_code
_entity_poly.pdbx_strand_id
1 'polypeptide(L)' 'MDTDEFLEDPLNMLVCDWVTILEIELEIFGIFDMPVGTEITLMHENGNKYFVFTDTGEILGTVRHSKAQKI' A
#
# COMPACT_ATOMS: atom_id res chain seq x y z
N MET A 1 -1.30 11.08 -10.37
CA MET A 1 -0.33 10.21 -11.04
C MET A 1 0.76 9.96 -10.03
N ASP A 2 1.17 8.71 -9.86
CA ASP A 2 2.24 8.35 -8.93
C ASP A 2 3.59 8.67 -9.58
N THR A 3 3.96 9.96 -9.60
CA THR A 3 5.24 10.46 -10.12
C THR A 3 6.13 10.88 -8.96
N ASP A 4 7.45 10.76 -9.11
CA ASP A 4 8.42 11.20 -8.10
C ASP A 4 8.18 12.67 -7.71
N GLU A 5 7.94 13.54 -8.68
CA GLU A 5 7.61 14.97 -8.44
C GLU A 5 6.34 15.18 -7.59
N PHE A 6 5.39 14.26 -7.63
CA PHE A 6 4.17 14.34 -6.79
C PHE A 6 4.44 13.86 -5.37
N LEU A 7 5.28 12.83 -5.21
CA LEU A 7 5.65 12.25 -3.91
C LEU A 7 6.65 13.12 -3.14
N GLU A 8 7.44 13.93 -3.83
CA GLU A 8 8.44 14.82 -3.23
C GLU A 8 7.84 16.04 -2.52
N ASP A 9 6.59 16.42 -2.82
CA ASP A 9 5.90 17.53 -2.15
C ASP A 9 5.12 17.05 -0.91
N PRO A 10 5.51 17.44 0.32
CA PRO A 10 4.80 17.07 1.54
C PRO A 10 3.36 17.55 1.58
N LEU A 11 3.00 18.59 0.81
CA LEU A 11 1.61 19.09 0.72
C LEU A 11 0.69 18.10 -0.02
N ASN A 12 1.26 17.17 -0.78
CA ASN A 12 0.50 16.08 -1.40
C ASN A 12 0.32 14.88 -0.45
N MET A 13 0.93 14.92 0.76
CA MET A 13 0.77 13.87 1.77
C MET A 13 -0.36 14.21 2.75
N LEU A 14 -1.08 13.19 3.19
CA LEU A 14 -2.12 13.29 4.22
C LEU A 14 -1.76 12.41 5.41
N VAL A 15 -1.78 12.98 6.61
CA VAL A 15 -1.82 12.19 7.84
C VAL A 15 -3.26 11.83 8.12
N CYS A 16 -3.58 10.54 8.09
CA CYS A 16 -4.91 10.02 8.37
C CYS A 16 -4.84 8.87 9.37
N ASP A 17 -5.98 8.55 9.98
CA ASP A 17 -6.09 7.39 10.84
C ASP A 17 -6.20 6.10 10.01
N TRP A 18 -5.93 4.96 10.66
CA TRP A 18 -5.91 3.67 9.99
C TRP A 18 -7.29 3.24 9.47
N VAL A 19 -8.38 3.64 10.13
CA VAL A 19 -9.73 3.26 9.70
C VAL A 19 -10.04 3.92 8.36
N THR A 20 -9.66 5.19 8.19
CA THR A 20 -9.74 5.89 6.89
C THR A 20 -9.02 5.13 5.78
N ILE A 21 -7.84 4.56 6.07
CA ILE A 21 -7.10 3.78 5.08
C ILE A 21 -7.80 2.45 4.75
N LEU A 22 -8.34 1.74 5.76
CA LEU A 22 -9.09 0.49 5.55
C LEU A 22 -10.37 0.68 4.74
N GLU A 23 -11.01 1.85 4.85
CA GLU A 23 -12.19 2.20 4.03
C GLU A 23 -11.82 2.38 2.55
N ILE A 24 -10.58 2.80 2.25
CA ILE A 24 -10.08 2.99 0.90
C ILE A 24 -9.66 1.65 0.29
N GLU A 25 -8.84 0.87 0.99
CA GLU A 25 -8.39 -0.45 0.53
C GLU A 25 -8.22 -1.43 1.68
N LEU A 26 -9.13 -2.40 1.78
CA LEU A 26 -9.08 -3.46 2.81
C LEU A 26 -7.90 -4.42 2.62
N GLU A 27 -7.32 -4.48 1.42
CA GLU A 27 -6.33 -5.49 1.03
C GLU A 27 -4.93 -5.23 1.62
N ILE A 28 -4.74 -4.10 2.32
CA ILE A 28 -3.53 -3.82 3.09
C ILE A 28 -3.63 -4.24 4.57
N PHE A 29 -4.70 -4.92 4.99
CA PHE A 29 -4.86 -5.34 6.39
C PHE A 29 -3.68 -6.18 6.90
N GLY A 30 -3.09 -7.03 6.06
CA GLY A 30 -1.90 -7.81 6.45
C GLY A 30 -0.66 -6.97 6.74
N ILE A 31 -0.62 -5.70 6.32
CA ILE A 31 0.44 -4.75 6.69
C ILE A 31 0.20 -4.17 8.08
N PHE A 32 -1.06 -4.00 8.50
CA PHE A 32 -1.40 -3.40 9.79
C PHE A 32 -0.80 -4.15 10.98
N ASP A 33 -0.84 -5.48 10.91
CA ASP A 33 -0.40 -6.35 12.00
C ASP A 33 1.14 -6.48 12.04
N MET A 34 1.87 -5.87 11.09
CA MET A 34 3.32 -5.94 11.06
C MET A 34 3.95 -4.97 12.09
N PRO A 35 5.02 -5.38 12.77
CA PRO A 35 5.78 -4.49 13.63
C PRO A 35 6.25 -3.21 12.91
N VAL A 36 6.25 -2.08 13.63
CA VAL A 36 6.84 -0.84 13.10
C VAL A 36 8.30 -1.07 12.74
N GLY A 37 8.68 -0.67 11.52
CA GLY A 37 10.03 -0.87 10.99
C GLY A 37 10.20 -2.15 10.16
N THR A 38 9.15 -2.97 10.02
CA THR A 38 9.14 -4.06 9.04
C THR A 38 9.38 -3.52 7.62
N GLU A 39 10.32 -4.15 6.91
CA GLU A 39 10.52 -3.90 5.48
C GLU A 39 9.51 -4.69 4.66
N ILE A 40 8.82 -3.98 3.76
CA ILE A 40 7.78 -4.54 2.89
C ILE A 40 8.15 -4.21 1.46
N THR A 41 8.11 -5.21 0.58
CA THR A 41 8.37 -5.04 -0.84
C THR A 41 7.07 -5.17 -1.64
N LEU A 42 6.83 -4.24 -2.56
CA LEU A 42 5.77 -4.37 -3.55
C LEU A 42 6.29 -5.16 -4.76
N MET A 43 5.78 -6.36 -4.96
CA MET A 43 6.12 -7.22 -6.09
C MET A 43 5.15 -7.00 -7.26
N HIS A 44 5.65 -7.16 -8.49
CA HIS A 44 4.84 -7.11 -9.71
C HIS A 44 5.19 -8.30 -10.61
N GLU A 45 4.29 -9.27 -10.69
CA GLU A 45 4.47 -10.48 -11.49
C GLU A 45 3.19 -10.85 -12.23
N ASN A 46 3.32 -11.24 -13.49
CA ASN A 46 2.19 -11.68 -14.34
C ASN A 46 1.01 -10.67 -14.39
N GLY A 47 1.31 -9.37 -14.27
CA GLY A 47 0.32 -8.29 -14.24
C GLY A 47 -0.40 -8.10 -12.90
N ASN A 48 -0.05 -8.88 -11.87
CA ASN A 48 -0.57 -8.75 -10.52
C ASN A 48 0.45 -8.03 -9.63
N LYS A 49 -0.04 -7.16 -8.75
CA LYS A 49 0.75 -6.49 -7.72
C LYS A 49 0.39 -7.06 -6.36
N TYR A 50 1.38 -7.31 -5.51
CA TYR A 50 1.16 -7.81 -4.15
C TYR A 50 2.29 -7.39 -3.22
N PHE A 51 1.98 -7.20 -1.95
CA PHE A 51 2.95 -6.87 -0.91
C PHE A 51 3.52 -8.14 -0.31
N VAL A 52 4.84 -8.16 -0.09
CA VAL A 52 5.52 -9.24 0.62
C VAL A 52 6.32 -8.71 1.80
N PHE A 53 6.38 -9.49 2.87
CA PHE A 53 7.36 -9.27 3.93
C PHE A 53 8.74 -9.62 3.39
N THR A 54 9.63 -8.64 3.31
CA THR A 54 10.91 -8.75 2.59
C THR A 54 11.79 -9.89 3.11
N ASP A 55 11.83 -10.09 4.42
CA ASP A 55 12.73 -11.10 5.02
C ASP A 55 12.31 -12.54 4.74
N THR A 56 11.01 -12.79 4.56
CA THR A 56 10.45 -14.15 4.46
C THR A 56 9.82 -14.46 3.11
N GLY A 57 9.46 -13.44 2.34
CA GLY A 57 8.67 -13.57 1.12
C GLY A 57 7.18 -13.86 1.36
N GLU A 58 6.71 -13.80 2.62
CA GLU A 58 5.30 -14.00 2.94
C GLU A 58 4.43 -12.93 2.26
N ILE A 59 3.35 -13.34 1.59
CA ILE A 59 2.41 -12.42 0.93
C ILE A 59 1.50 -11.80 1.98
N LEU A 60 1.58 -10.48 2.13
CA LEU A 60 0.81 -9.69 3.08
C LEU A 60 -0.53 -9.22 2.51
N GLY A 61 -0.64 -9.11 1.18
CA GLY A 61 -1.85 -8.64 0.52
C GLY A 61 -1.71 -8.47 -1.00
N THR A 62 -2.81 -8.53 -1.73
CA THR A 62 -2.83 -8.31 -3.19
C THR A 62 -3.37 -6.92 -3.49
N VAL A 63 -2.69 -6.16 -4.35
CA VAL A 63 -3.17 -4.86 -4.81
C VAL A 63 -4.08 -5.08 -6.01
N ARG A 64 -5.37 -4.87 -5.84
CA ARG A 64 -6.30 -4.80 -6.97
C ARG A 64 -6.31 -3.39 -7.55
N HIS A 65 -6.51 -3.30 -8.86
CA HIS A 65 -6.87 -2.02 -9.48
C HIS A 65 -8.23 -1.60 -8.92
N SER A 66 -8.21 -0.68 -7.95
CA SER A 66 -9.42 0.01 -7.54
C SER A 66 -9.94 0.83 -8.73
N LYS A 67 -11.23 0.66 -9.04
CA LYS A 67 -11.90 1.64 -9.91
C LYS A 67 -11.85 2.95 -9.14
N ALA A 68 -11.08 3.91 -9.64
CA ALA A 68 -10.97 5.26 -9.12
C ALA A 68 -12.28 5.69 -8.46
N GLN A 69 -12.34 5.67 -7.12
CA GLN A 69 -13.42 6.29 -6.40
C GLN A 69 -13.22 7.78 -6.57
N LYS A 70 -14.10 8.34 -7.40
CA LYS A 70 -14.14 9.74 -7.74
C LYS A 70 -14.58 10.48 -6.48
N ILE A 71 -13.62 11.05 -5.77
CA ILE A 71 -13.85 12.09 -4.76
C ILE A 71 -13.95 13.43 -5.48
#